data_AF-A0A173TSF4-F1
#
_entry.id   AF-A0A173TSF4-F1
#
_cell.length_a   1.000
_cell.length_b   1.000
_cell.length_c   1.000
_cell.angle_alpha   90.00
_cell.angle_beta   90.00
_cell.angle_gamma   90.00
#
_symmetry.space_group_name_H-M   'P 1'
#
loop_
_entity.id
_entity.type
_entity.pdbx_description
1 polymer ?
#
loop_
_entity_poly.entity_id
_entity_poly.type
_entity_poly.pdbx_seq_one_letter_code
_entity_poly.pdbx_strand_id
1 'polypeptide(L)'
;MKNQRELTVLLIEDDQFACEEIRNYIDQLDDMHLLGITDDSNKALDMVQYCIPDAIILDLELHEGGGNGLFFLSKLHDLGLEKLPYILITTQNTSNVTLEAARQLGADFIITKYERDYSAQKPVELLRMMRNAIQRHSTPNTTVPTLSPAEQNRKLTIRIHRELDAIGISPKAIGYEYLTEAIIIATNEPVPNLSRAIASKHAGKTPASVERAMQNAINRAWSNGNPEDLARNYTAVINYKRGVPTLTEFIYHYANRFRNEL
;
A
#
# COMPACT_ATOMS: atom_id res chain seq x y z
N MET A 1 -2.17 28.44 17.50
CA MET A 1 -2.55 27.02 17.70
C MET A 1 -1.91 26.23 16.57
N LYS A 2 -1.15 25.16 16.85
CA LYS A 2 -0.56 24.34 15.76
C LYS A 2 -1.72 23.76 14.94
N ASN A 3 -1.75 24.00 13.63
CA ASN A 3 -2.62 23.25 12.70
C ASN A 3 -2.32 21.77 12.86
N GLN A 4 -3.14 21.04 13.62
CA GLN A 4 -3.03 19.61 13.76
C GLN A 4 -3.83 18.96 12.64
N ARG A 5 -3.15 18.26 11.73
CA ARG A 5 -3.73 17.50 10.61
C ARG A 5 -4.86 16.59 11.08
N GLU A 6 -6.02 16.68 10.44
CA GLU A 6 -7.19 15.80 10.66
C GLU A 6 -6.80 14.32 10.55
N LEU A 7 -7.42 13.47 11.37
CA LEU A 7 -7.24 12.02 11.29
C LEU A 7 -8.14 11.48 10.18
N THR A 8 -7.54 10.94 9.11
CA THR A 8 -8.32 10.38 8.00
C THR A 8 -8.72 8.94 8.27
N VAL A 9 -10.02 8.63 8.10
CA VAL A 9 -10.59 7.32 8.42
C VAL A 9 -11.26 6.72 7.20
N LEU A 10 -11.10 5.41 7.00
CA LEU A 10 -11.91 4.62 6.08
C LEU A 10 -12.82 3.70 6.90
N LEU A 11 -14.11 3.66 6.54
CA LEU A 11 -15.09 2.77 7.18
C LEU A 11 -15.43 1.60 6.25
N ILE A 12 -15.35 0.40 6.79
CA ILE A 12 -15.73 -0.85 6.13
C ILE A 12 -16.79 -1.52 7.01
N GLU A 13 -18.06 -1.35 6.67
CA GLU A 13 -19.21 -1.75 7.49
C GLU A 13 -20.42 -1.93 6.55
N ASP A 14 -21.17 -3.00 6.75
CA ASP A 14 -22.33 -3.36 5.91
C ASP A 14 -23.66 -2.99 6.56
N ASP A 15 -23.69 -2.75 7.87
CA ASP A 15 -24.85 -2.18 8.55
C ASP A 15 -25.02 -0.69 8.18
N GLN A 16 -26.05 -0.40 7.39
CA GLN A 16 -26.37 0.96 6.92
C GLN A 16 -26.67 1.94 8.06
N PHE A 17 -27.31 1.46 9.14
CA PHE A 17 -27.63 2.28 10.30
C PHE A 17 -26.34 2.67 11.03
N ALA A 18 -25.45 1.70 11.27
CA ALA A 18 -24.13 1.97 11.87
C ALA A 18 -23.31 2.93 10.99
N CYS A 19 -23.33 2.75 9.67
CA CYS A 19 -22.67 3.65 8.73
C CYS A 19 -23.19 5.10 8.83
N GLU A 20 -24.51 5.28 8.92
CA GLU A 20 -25.13 6.60 9.07
C GLU A 20 -24.79 7.24 10.40
N GLU A 21 -24.84 6.50 11.51
CA GLU A 21 -24.47 7.00 12.83
C GLU A 21 -23.00 7.43 12.88
N ILE A 22 -22.08 6.60 12.37
CA ILE A 22 -20.64 6.90 12.34
C ILE A 22 -20.39 8.14 11.48
N ARG A 23 -20.98 8.22 10.28
CA ARG A 23 -20.82 9.37 9.38
C ARG A 23 -21.31 10.66 10.03
N ASN A 24 -22.55 10.65 10.54
CA ASN A 24 -23.14 11.82 11.17
C ASN A 24 -22.34 12.28 12.40
N TYR A 25 -21.73 11.34 13.13
CA TYR A 25 -20.87 11.68 14.26
C TYR A 25 -19.53 12.27 13.82
N ILE A 26 -18.86 11.66 12.83
CA ILE A 26 -17.59 12.20 12.28
C ILE A 26 -17.80 13.59 11.66
N ASP A 27 -18.90 13.83 10.95
CA ASP A 27 -19.20 15.11 10.32
C ASP A 27 -19.37 16.27 11.32
N GLN A 28 -19.58 15.97 12.61
CA GLN A 28 -19.65 16.95 13.69
C GLN A 28 -18.28 17.28 14.30
N LEU A 29 -17.20 16.63 13.85
CA LEU A 29 -15.87 16.74 14.42
C LEU A 29 -14.92 17.49 13.48
N ASP A 30 -14.23 18.50 14.01
CA ASP A 30 -13.24 19.28 13.25
C ASP A 30 -11.85 18.60 13.16
N ASP A 31 -11.66 17.44 13.80
CA ASP A 31 -10.36 16.77 13.94
C ASP A 31 -10.26 15.41 13.22
N MET A 32 -11.31 15.02 12.50
CA MET A 32 -11.41 13.77 11.76
C MET A 32 -12.06 13.98 10.40
N HIS A 33 -11.71 13.14 9.43
CA HIS A 33 -12.33 13.16 8.11
C HIS A 33 -12.54 11.74 7.59
N LEU A 34 -13.76 11.46 7.12
CA LEU A 34 -14.12 10.17 6.54
C LEU A 34 -13.79 10.17 5.04
N LEU A 35 -12.79 9.40 4.63
CA LEU A 35 -12.35 9.27 3.24
C LEU A 35 -13.35 8.50 2.37
N GLY A 36 -14.15 7.64 3.01
CA GLY A 36 -15.19 6.88 2.34
C GLY A 36 -15.75 5.77 3.22
N ILE A 37 -16.80 5.15 2.70
CA ILE A 37 -17.52 4.04 3.31
C ILE A 37 -17.70 2.99 2.23
N THR A 38 -17.47 1.72 2.58
CA THR A 38 -17.73 0.59 1.71
C THR A 38 -18.21 -0.59 2.52
N ASP A 39 -19.09 -1.39 1.95
CA ASP A 39 -19.57 -2.67 2.47
C ASP A 39 -18.74 -3.85 1.91
N ASP A 40 -17.86 -3.59 0.93
CA ASP A 40 -17.13 -4.61 0.19
C ASP A 40 -15.62 -4.55 0.50
N SER A 41 -15.05 -5.69 0.87
CA SER A 41 -13.64 -5.82 1.23
C SER A 41 -12.67 -5.65 0.05
N ASN A 42 -13.05 -6.03 -1.18
CA ASN A 42 -12.20 -5.82 -2.34
C ASN A 42 -12.21 -4.35 -2.75
N LYS A 43 -13.38 -3.69 -2.75
CA LYS A 43 -13.45 -2.23 -2.96
C LYS A 43 -12.66 -1.48 -1.89
N ALA A 44 -12.71 -1.94 -0.63
CA ALA A 44 -11.89 -1.37 0.44
C ALA A 44 -10.40 -1.46 0.14
N LEU A 45 -9.91 -2.60 -0.36
CA LEU A 45 -8.51 -2.77 -0.75
C LEU A 45 -8.11 -1.80 -1.86
N ASP A 46 -8.98 -1.59 -2.85
CA ASP A 46 -8.75 -0.60 -3.90
C ASP A 46 -8.67 0.80 -3.29
N MET A 47 -9.64 1.19 -2.45
CA MET A 47 -9.66 2.51 -1.80
C MET A 47 -8.41 2.78 -0.96
N VAL A 48 -7.92 1.79 -0.21
CA VAL A 48 -6.70 1.93 0.61
C VAL A 48 -5.48 2.22 -0.26
N GLN A 49 -5.39 1.63 -1.47
CA GLN A 49 -4.27 1.88 -2.39
C GLN A 49 -4.25 3.33 -2.89
N TYR A 50 -5.41 3.95 -3.08
CA TYR A 50 -5.51 5.32 -3.58
C TYR A 50 -5.43 6.38 -2.48
N CYS A 51 -6.04 6.13 -1.32
CA CYS A 51 -6.27 7.18 -0.32
C CYS A 51 -5.36 7.09 0.92
N ILE A 52 -4.73 5.94 1.19
CA ILE A 52 -3.83 5.68 2.34
C ILE A 52 -4.36 6.30 3.67
N PRO A 53 -5.43 5.73 4.25
CA PRO A 53 -6.04 6.26 5.48
C PRO A 53 -5.06 6.26 6.67
N ASP A 54 -5.31 7.13 7.66
CA ASP A 54 -4.60 7.06 8.94
C ASP A 54 -5.16 5.91 9.82
N ALA A 55 -6.46 5.63 9.73
CA ALA A 55 -7.11 4.52 10.42
C ALA A 55 -8.22 3.87 9.59
N ILE A 56 -8.50 2.59 9.86
CA ILE A 56 -9.61 1.84 9.29
C ILE A 56 -10.49 1.35 10.44
N ILE A 57 -11.80 1.61 10.33
CA ILE A 57 -12.82 0.94 11.13
C ILE A 57 -13.38 -0.20 10.26
N LEU A 58 -13.24 -1.44 10.73
CA LEU A 58 -13.59 -2.64 9.96
C LEU A 58 -14.59 -3.50 10.74
N ASP A 59 -15.76 -3.77 10.17
CA ASP A 59 -16.56 -4.92 10.56
C ASP A 59 -15.95 -6.22 10.03
N LEU A 60 -15.80 -7.23 10.90
CA LEU A 60 -15.42 -8.57 10.47
C LEU A 60 -16.52 -9.25 9.66
N GLU A 61 -17.77 -8.98 10.02
CA GLU A 61 -18.98 -9.64 9.53
C GLU A 61 -19.66 -8.83 8.42
N LEU A 62 -19.04 -8.72 7.24
CA LEU A 62 -19.61 -8.06 6.06
C LEU A 62 -20.67 -8.95 5.35
N HIS A 63 -21.71 -9.36 6.06
CA HIS A 63 -22.73 -10.31 5.59
C HIS A 63 -23.61 -9.78 4.44
N GLU A 64 -24.05 -8.52 4.53
CA GLU A 64 -24.89 -7.85 3.52
C GLU A 64 -24.03 -7.21 2.42
N GLY A 65 -22.73 -7.07 2.68
CA GLY A 65 -21.73 -6.56 1.78
C GLY A 65 -21.00 -7.64 0.97
N GLY A 66 -19.79 -7.29 0.52
CA GLY A 66 -18.96 -8.16 -0.30
C GLY A 66 -17.73 -8.65 0.47
N GLY A 67 -17.61 -9.97 0.67
CA GLY A 67 -16.39 -10.58 1.19
C GLY A 67 -16.39 -10.78 2.72
N ASN A 68 -15.24 -10.59 3.36
CA ASN A 68 -15.03 -10.91 4.77
C ASN A 68 -13.82 -10.15 5.34
N GLY A 69 -13.94 -9.64 6.57
CA GLY A 69 -12.93 -8.79 7.19
C GLY A 69 -11.59 -9.48 7.45
N LEU A 70 -11.55 -10.77 7.76
CA LEU A 70 -10.26 -11.49 7.90
C LEU A 70 -9.52 -11.58 6.56
N PHE A 71 -10.23 -11.84 5.47
CA PHE A 71 -9.64 -11.85 4.14
C PHE A 71 -9.17 -10.45 3.71
N PHE A 72 -9.89 -9.40 4.10
CA PHE A 72 -9.44 -8.02 3.93
C PHE A 72 -8.07 -7.81 4.59
N LEU A 73 -7.95 -8.14 5.89
CA LEU A 73 -6.70 -7.97 6.64
C LEU A 73 -5.55 -8.76 6.03
N SER A 74 -5.80 -10.01 5.65
CA SER A 74 -4.80 -10.85 5.00
C SER A 74 -4.26 -10.23 3.71
N LYS A 75 -5.14 -9.69 2.86
CA LYS A 75 -4.75 -9.04 1.61
C LYS A 75 -4.14 -7.65 1.83
N LEU A 76 -4.55 -6.93 2.87
CA LEU A 76 -4.04 -5.60 3.21
C LEU A 76 -2.52 -5.64 3.45
N HIS A 77 -2.03 -6.68 4.15
CA HIS A 77 -0.60 -6.87 4.37
C HIS A 77 0.18 -7.09 3.07
N ASP A 78 -0.44 -7.76 2.09
CA ASP A 78 0.16 -8.00 0.78
C ASP A 78 0.23 -6.72 -0.07
N LEU A 79 -0.49 -5.65 0.28
CA LEU A 79 -0.43 -4.39 -0.47
C LEU A 79 0.91 -3.66 -0.32
N GLY A 80 1.80 -4.02 0.60
CA GLY A 80 3.12 -3.38 0.70
C GLY A 80 3.04 -1.85 0.87
N LEU A 81 2.06 -1.37 1.63
CA LEU A 81 1.87 0.05 1.91
C LEU A 81 3.08 0.62 2.67
N GLU A 82 3.47 1.85 2.37
CA GLU A 82 4.58 2.53 3.07
C GLU A 82 4.25 2.77 4.54
N LYS A 83 2.97 2.99 4.82
CA LYS A 83 2.41 3.16 6.14
C LYS A 83 1.16 2.30 6.27
N LEU A 84 1.13 1.46 7.30
CA LEU A 84 -0.07 0.71 7.64
C LEU A 84 -1.03 1.62 8.42
N PRO A 85 -2.32 1.67 8.02
CA PRO A 85 -3.32 2.35 8.82
C PRO A 85 -3.52 1.62 10.14
N TYR A 86 -3.92 2.36 11.17
CA TYR A 86 -4.36 1.76 12.41
C TYR A 86 -5.67 0.99 12.19
N ILE A 87 -5.69 -0.30 12.51
CA ILE A 87 -6.84 -1.18 12.27
C ILE A 87 -7.65 -1.35 13.56
N LEU A 88 -8.82 -0.70 13.60
CA LEU A 88 -9.82 -0.90 14.64
C LEU A 88 -10.92 -1.80 14.10
N ILE A 89 -11.12 -2.94 14.72
CA ILE A 89 -12.18 -3.88 14.38
C ILE A 89 -13.40 -3.66 15.25
N THR A 90 -14.57 -3.68 14.63
CA THR A 90 -15.85 -3.91 15.27
C THR A 90 -16.36 -5.29 14.87
N THR A 91 -16.92 -6.06 15.80
CA THR A 91 -17.38 -7.42 15.47
C THR A 91 -18.46 -7.90 16.43
N GLN A 92 -19.41 -8.69 15.94
CA GLN A 92 -20.31 -9.47 16.78
C GLN A 92 -19.69 -10.80 17.20
N ASN A 93 -18.56 -11.19 16.64
CA ASN A 93 -17.93 -12.47 16.92
C ASN A 93 -17.15 -12.45 18.24
N THR A 94 -17.49 -13.37 19.15
CA THR A 94 -16.82 -13.56 20.44
C THR A 94 -15.89 -14.77 20.47
N SER A 95 -15.67 -15.43 19.33
CA SER A 95 -14.78 -16.59 19.23
C SER A 95 -13.32 -16.15 19.42
N ASN A 96 -12.67 -16.67 20.46
CA ASN A 96 -11.25 -16.40 20.70
C ASN A 96 -10.38 -16.77 19.50
N VAL A 97 -10.70 -17.86 18.79
CA VAL A 97 -9.94 -18.29 17.60
C VAL A 97 -10.01 -17.24 16.50
N THR A 98 -11.19 -16.68 16.26
CA THR A 98 -11.39 -15.64 15.25
C THR A 98 -10.71 -14.34 15.65
N LEU A 99 -10.84 -13.93 16.91
CA LEU A 99 -10.22 -12.71 17.43
C LEU A 99 -8.69 -12.80 17.44
N GLU A 100 -8.12 -13.96 17.77
CA GLU A 100 -6.68 -14.21 17.68
C GLU A 100 -6.20 -14.16 16.23
N ALA A 101 -6.93 -14.77 15.29
CA ALA A 101 -6.61 -14.68 13.87
C ALA A 101 -6.62 -13.23 13.37
N ALA A 102 -7.61 -12.42 13.76
CA ALA A 102 -7.67 -11.01 13.41
C ALA A 102 -6.44 -10.23 13.93
N ARG A 103 -6.02 -10.46 15.18
CA ARG A 103 -4.80 -9.86 15.74
C ARG A 103 -3.55 -10.26 14.97
N GLN A 104 -3.42 -11.55 14.64
CA GLN A 104 -2.28 -12.06 13.86
C GLN A 104 -2.22 -11.45 12.45
N LEU A 105 -3.37 -11.09 11.88
CA LEU A 105 -3.47 -10.44 10.57
C LEU A 105 -3.32 -8.92 10.62
N GLY A 106 -3.04 -8.34 11.80
CA GLY A 106 -2.70 -6.92 11.94
C GLY A 106 -3.80 -6.02 12.52
N ALA A 107 -4.79 -6.59 13.23
CA ALA A 107 -5.72 -5.78 14.01
C ALA A 107 -5.02 -5.13 15.22
N ASP A 108 -5.10 -3.80 15.34
CA ASP A 108 -4.50 -3.05 16.46
C ASP A 108 -5.44 -2.99 17.67
N PHE A 109 -6.75 -2.93 17.44
CA PHE A 109 -7.76 -2.96 18.49
C PHE A 109 -9.02 -3.69 18.01
N ILE A 110 -9.72 -4.33 18.94
CA ILE A 110 -10.98 -5.02 18.65
C ILE A 110 -12.03 -4.63 19.68
N ILE A 111 -13.17 -4.15 19.19
CA ILE A 111 -14.39 -3.87 19.96
C ILE A 111 -15.41 -4.94 19.61
N THR A 112 -15.97 -5.59 20.63
CA THR A 112 -17.10 -6.50 20.44
C THR A 112 -18.42 -5.74 20.60
N LYS A 113 -19.35 -5.87 19.65
CA LYS A 113 -20.63 -5.14 19.63
C LYS A 113 -21.57 -5.56 20.77
N TYR A 114 -21.27 -6.67 21.48
CA TYR A 114 -22.04 -7.16 22.64
C TYR A 114 -21.68 -6.52 23.99
N GLU A 115 -20.71 -5.61 24.03
CA GLU A 115 -20.48 -4.81 25.23
C GLU A 115 -21.75 -4.00 25.58
N ARG A 116 -22.14 -3.98 26.86
CA ARG A 116 -23.38 -3.30 27.30
C ARG A 116 -23.46 -1.83 26.89
N ASP A 117 -22.30 -1.21 26.75
CA ASP A 117 -22.15 0.21 26.44
C ASP A 117 -21.61 0.41 25.00
N TYR A 118 -21.89 -0.53 24.09
CA TYR A 118 -21.54 -0.36 22.68
C TYR A 118 -22.47 0.65 22.00
N SER A 119 -21.87 1.54 21.21
CA SER A 119 -22.56 2.44 20.29
C SER A 119 -21.74 2.54 19.01
N ALA A 120 -22.37 2.92 17.89
CA ALA A 120 -21.67 3.15 16.64
C ALA A 120 -20.63 4.30 16.75
N GLN A 121 -20.77 5.19 17.74
CA GLN A 121 -19.84 6.30 18.00
C GLN A 121 -18.56 5.84 18.72
N LYS A 122 -18.62 4.76 19.50
CA LYS A 122 -17.52 4.29 20.35
C LYS A 122 -16.21 3.99 19.58
N PRO A 123 -16.23 3.34 18.40
CA PRO A 123 -15.05 3.21 17.54
C PRO A 123 -14.39 4.56 17.22
N VAL A 124 -15.19 5.56 16.86
CA VAL A 124 -14.72 6.90 16.49
C VAL A 124 -14.06 7.58 17.70
N GLU A 125 -14.69 7.51 18.88
CA GLU A 125 -14.13 8.06 20.12
C GLU A 125 -12.79 7.44 20.49
N LEU A 126 -12.66 6.12 20.34
CA LEU A 126 -11.40 5.43 20.61
C LEU A 126 -10.28 5.89 19.67
N LEU A 127 -10.57 6.04 18.37
CA LEU A 127 -9.61 6.59 17.41
C LEU A 127 -9.17 8.01 17.79
N ARG A 128 -10.10 8.86 18.26
CA ARG A 128 -9.76 10.22 18.74
C ARG A 128 -8.85 10.19 19.95
N MET A 129 -9.16 9.35 20.94
CA MET A 129 -8.32 9.17 22.14
C MET A 129 -6.91 8.70 21.76
N MET A 130 -6.81 7.84 20.76
CA MET A 130 -5.54 7.26 20.28
C MET A 130 -4.86 8.08 19.18
N ARG A 131 -5.40 9.24 18.77
CA ARG A 131 -4.91 10.05 17.64
C ARG A 131 -3.39 10.26 17.64
N ASN A 132 -2.82 10.66 18.77
CA ASN A 132 -1.39 10.91 18.89
C ASN A 132 -0.56 9.62 18.74
N ALA A 133 -1.08 8.48 19.18
CA ALA A 133 -0.45 7.19 18.98
C ALA A 133 -0.55 6.78 17.50
N ILE A 134 -1.73 6.89 16.88
CA ILE A 134 -1.96 6.57 15.46
C ILE A 134 -1.06 7.40 14.53
N GLN A 135 -0.95 8.71 14.80
CA GLN A 135 -0.08 9.61 14.05
C GLN A 135 1.43 9.31 14.26
N ARG A 136 1.80 8.61 15.35
CA ARG A 136 3.18 8.14 15.60
C ARG A 136 3.42 6.71 15.13
N HIS A 137 2.40 5.86 15.12
CA HIS A 137 2.38 4.54 14.47
C HIS A 137 2.62 4.64 12.95
N SER A 138 2.49 5.86 12.42
CA SER A 138 2.90 6.27 11.09
C SER A 138 4.43 6.31 10.88
N THR A 139 5.22 6.20 11.95
CA THR A 139 6.68 6.09 11.92
C THR A 139 7.07 4.69 12.38
N PRO A 140 7.96 3.98 11.67
CA PRO A 140 8.21 2.58 11.90
C PRO A 140 9.01 2.40 13.19
N ASN A 141 8.32 2.20 14.30
CA ASN A 141 8.91 1.79 15.57
C ASN A 141 7.94 0.86 16.31
N THR A 142 7.63 -0.27 15.69
CA THR A 142 7.15 -1.46 16.40
C THR A 142 7.94 -2.63 15.88
N THR A 143 8.50 -3.42 16.80
CA THR A 143 9.25 -4.66 16.57
C THR A 143 8.50 -5.57 15.61
N VAL A 144 8.81 -5.47 14.32
CA VAL A 144 8.31 -6.35 13.27
C VAL A 144 8.96 -7.72 13.51
N PRO A 145 8.23 -8.85 13.49
CA PRO A 145 8.88 -10.13 13.29
C PRO A 145 9.72 -9.99 12.04
N THR A 146 11.03 -10.23 12.13
CA THR A 146 11.98 -10.00 11.03
C THR A 146 11.45 -10.70 9.79
N LEU A 147 10.86 -9.93 8.85
CA LEU A 147 10.31 -10.47 7.62
C LEU A 147 11.39 -11.34 7.00
N SER A 148 11.03 -12.55 6.60
CA SER A 148 11.96 -13.39 5.87
C SER A 148 12.45 -12.63 4.62
N PRO A 149 13.67 -12.89 4.14
CA PRO A 149 14.15 -12.28 2.90
C PRO A 149 13.18 -12.45 1.71
N ALA A 150 12.39 -13.53 1.71
CA ALA A 150 11.36 -13.78 0.71
C ALA A 150 10.17 -12.82 0.82
N GLU A 151 9.71 -12.51 2.04
CA GLU A 151 8.61 -11.56 2.27
C GLU A 151 9.04 -10.12 2.00
N GLN A 152 10.28 -9.76 2.35
CA GLN A 152 10.87 -8.46 2.01
C GLN A 152 10.94 -8.27 0.49
N ASN A 153 11.44 -9.27 -0.23
CA ASN A 153 11.48 -9.25 -1.69
C ASN A 153 10.06 -9.18 -2.29
N ARG A 154 9.07 -9.91 -1.74
CA ARG A 154 7.68 -9.84 -2.21
C ARG A 154 7.10 -8.44 -2.05
N LYS A 155 7.28 -7.80 -0.89
CA LYS A 155 6.82 -6.41 -0.67
C LYS A 155 7.52 -5.44 -1.63
N LEU A 156 8.82 -5.58 -1.82
CA LEU A 156 9.58 -4.73 -2.75
C LEU A 156 9.09 -4.90 -4.20
N THR A 157 8.85 -6.13 -4.65
CA THR A 157 8.28 -6.42 -5.99
C THR A 157 6.96 -5.68 -6.20
N ILE A 158 6.06 -5.71 -5.21
CA ILE A 158 4.74 -5.07 -5.33
C ILE A 158 4.88 -3.54 -5.43
N ARG A 159 5.78 -2.94 -4.64
CA ARG A 159 6.08 -1.50 -4.71
C ARG A 159 6.68 -1.12 -6.07
N ILE A 160 7.61 -1.92 -6.59
CA ILE A 160 8.18 -1.70 -7.93
C ILE A 160 7.09 -1.74 -9.00
N HIS A 161 6.21 -2.75 -8.98
CA HIS A 161 5.14 -2.87 -9.96
C HIS A 161 4.22 -1.65 -9.99
N ARG A 162 3.83 -1.14 -8.82
CA ARG A 162 3.03 0.09 -8.73
C ARG A 162 3.71 1.28 -9.39
N GLU A 163 5.00 1.47 -9.13
CA GLU A 163 5.76 2.57 -9.72
C GLU A 163 5.89 2.42 -11.25
N LEU A 164 6.15 1.21 -11.75
CA LEU A 164 6.23 0.94 -13.19
C LEU A 164 4.87 1.16 -13.88
N ASP A 165 3.78 0.77 -13.24
CA ASP A 165 2.42 0.96 -13.75
C ASP A 165 2.04 2.45 -13.77
N ALA A 166 2.37 3.19 -12.71
CA ALA A 166 2.07 4.62 -12.57
C ALA A 166 2.75 5.49 -13.64
N ILE A 167 3.89 5.04 -14.19
CA ILE A 167 4.57 5.71 -15.31
C ILE A 167 4.22 5.09 -16.67
N GLY A 168 3.32 4.11 -16.72
CA GLY A 168 2.79 3.54 -17.96
C GLY A 168 3.67 2.45 -18.61
N ILE A 169 4.59 1.82 -17.88
CA ILE A 169 5.30 0.65 -18.38
C ILE A 169 4.34 -0.55 -18.34
N SER A 170 4.05 -1.12 -19.52
CA SER A 170 3.09 -2.21 -19.62
C SER A 170 3.60 -3.51 -18.99
N PRO A 171 2.82 -4.16 -18.09
CA PRO A 171 3.12 -5.51 -17.56
C PRO A 171 3.24 -6.60 -18.63
N LYS A 172 2.74 -6.36 -19.85
CA LYS A 172 2.86 -7.30 -20.98
C LYS A 172 4.22 -7.24 -21.67
N ALA A 173 5.04 -6.23 -21.38
CA ALA A 173 6.36 -6.10 -21.96
C ALA A 173 7.36 -6.98 -21.21
N ILE A 174 8.17 -7.76 -21.92
CA ILE A 174 9.26 -8.56 -21.31
C ILE A 174 10.23 -7.67 -20.50
N GLY A 175 10.42 -6.42 -20.94
CA GLY A 175 11.23 -5.45 -20.21
C GLY A 175 10.69 -5.11 -18.81
N TYR A 176 9.39 -5.31 -18.54
CA TYR A 176 8.79 -5.09 -17.23
C TYR A 176 9.39 -6.02 -16.19
N GLU A 177 9.40 -7.33 -16.47
CA GLU A 177 9.96 -8.34 -15.56
C GLU A 177 11.47 -8.13 -15.34
N TYR A 178 12.21 -7.81 -16.41
CA TYR A 178 13.64 -7.51 -16.28
C TYR A 178 13.90 -6.23 -15.48
N LEU A 179 13.08 -5.18 -15.63
CA LEU A 179 13.20 -3.96 -14.82
C LEU A 179 12.93 -4.26 -13.35
N THR A 180 11.89 -5.04 -13.04
CA THR A 180 11.60 -5.48 -11.67
C THR A 180 12.80 -6.19 -11.05
N GLU A 181 13.35 -7.19 -11.73
CA GLU A 181 14.54 -7.91 -11.25
C GLU A 181 15.76 -6.98 -11.11
N ALA A 182 15.98 -6.08 -12.07
CA ALA A 182 17.10 -5.15 -12.06
C ALA A 182 17.04 -4.22 -10.86
N ILE A 183 15.86 -3.68 -10.56
CA ILE A 183 15.64 -2.77 -9.44
C ILE A 183 15.82 -3.52 -8.11
N ILE A 184 15.25 -4.72 -7.95
CA ILE A 184 15.45 -5.54 -6.73
C ILE A 184 16.94 -5.80 -6.48
N ILE A 185 17.67 -6.23 -7.51
CA ILE A 185 19.10 -6.51 -7.40
C ILE A 185 19.86 -5.23 -7.01
N ALA A 186 19.58 -4.11 -7.71
CA ALA A 186 20.25 -2.84 -7.47
C ALA A 186 19.92 -2.22 -6.10
N THR A 187 18.75 -2.50 -5.52
CA THR A 187 18.38 -2.05 -4.17
C THR A 187 19.26 -2.73 -3.13
N ASN A 188 19.44 -4.04 -3.24
CA ASN A 188 20.18 -4.86 -2.28
C ASN A 188 21.70 -4.69 -2.41
N GLU A 189 22.25 -4.70 -3.64
CA GLU A 189 23.68 -4.60 -3.88
C GLU A 189 24.00 -3.75 -5.13
N PRO A 190 25.04 -2.91 -5.10
CA PRO A 190 25.50 -2.21 -6.29
C PRO A 190 26.15 -3.20 -7.26
N VAL A 191 25.40 -3.62 -8.29
CA VAL A 191 25.88 -4.56 -9.31
C VAL A 191 26.34 -3.82 -10.57
N PRO A 192 27.63 -3.92 -10.98
CA PRO A 192 28.15 -3.18 -12.13
C PRO A 192 27.64 -3.67 -13.49
N ASN A 193 27.08 -4.90 -13.59
CA ASN A 193 26.59 -5.47 -14.84
C ASN A 193 25.20 -6.14 -14.68
N LEU A 194 24.18 -5.34 -14.40
CA LEU A 194 22.80 -5.81 -14.18
C LEU A 194 22.26 -6.67 -15.34
N SER A 195 22.48 -6.23 -16.59
CA SER A 195 22.04 -6.96 -17.78
C SER A 195 22.62 -8.39 -17.84
N ARG A 196 23.85 -8.60 -17.35
CA ARG A 196 24.49 -9.92 -17.29
C ARG A 196 23.89 -10.78 -16.18
N ALA A 197 23.69 -10.20 -14.99
CA ALA A 197 23.09 -10.89 -13.85
C ALA A 197 21.67 -11.40 -14.18
N ILE A 198 20.87 -10.58 -14.87
CA ILE A 198 19.53 -10.98 -15.30
C ILE A 198 19.62 -12.01 -16.42
N ALA A 199 20.45 -11.81 -17.45
CA ALA A 199 20.60 -12.77 -18.53
C ALA A 199 21.00 -14.18 -18.03
N SER A 200 21.84 -14.29 -16.99
CA SER A 200 22.20 -15.59 -16.42
C SER A 200 21.04 -16.36 -15.76
N LYS A 201 19.96 -15.66 -15.39
CA LYS A 201 18.74 -16.27 -14.82
C LYS A 201 17.74 -16.70 -15.90
N HIS A 202 17.89 -16.24 -17.13
CA HIS A 202 16.94 -16.44 -18.22
C HIS A 202 17.57 -17.23 -19.37
N ALA A 203 17.15 -18.49 -19.54
CA ALA A 203 17.68 -19.37 -20.56
C ALA A 203 17.54 -18.78 -21.98
N GLY A 204 18.65 -18.79 -22.74
CA GLY A 204 18.68 -18.28 -24.12
C GLY A 204 18.67 -16.76 -24.27
N LYS A 205 18.85 -16.00 -23.18
CA LYS A 205 18.95 -14.53 -23.24
C LYS A 205 20.40 -14.06 -23.18
N THR A 206 20.70 -13.01 -23.93
CA THR A 206 22.00 -12.33 -23.89
C THR A 206 21.89 -11.02 -23.10
N PRO A 207 22.96 -10.53 -22.47
CA PRO A 207 22.95 -9.25 -21.75
C PRO A 207 22.42 -8.09 -22.62
N ALA A 208 22.84 -8.03 -23.89
CA ALA A 208 22.37 -7.01 -24.84
C ALA A 208 20.86 -7.12 -25.14
N SER A 209 20.31 -8.32 -25.23
CA SER A 209 18.87 -8.52 -25.45
C SER A 209 18.02 -8.10 -24.25
N VAL A 210 18.54 -8.35 -23.03
CA VAL A 210 17.90 -7.98 -21.76
C VAL A 210 17.92 -6.46 -21.59
N GLU A 211 19.06 -5.82 -21.83
CA GLU A 211 19.23 -4.37 -21.82
C GLU A 211 18.27 -3.68 -22.79
N ARG A 212 18.21 -4.18 -24.03
CA ARG A 212 17.32 -3.63 -25.06
C ARG A 212 15.85 -3.77 -24.68
N ALA A 213 15.45 -4.90 -24.10
CA ALA A 213 14.07 -5.11 -23.66
C ALA A 213 13.66 -4.10 -22.58
N MET A 214 14.52 -3.87 -21.58
CA MET A 214 14.27 -2.88 -20.52
C MET A 214 14.23 -1.45 -21.06
N GLN A 215 15.22 -1.03 -21.85
CA GLN A 215 15.24 0.33 -22.41
C GLN A 215 14.06 0.57 -23.37
N ASN A 216 13.63 -0.43 -24.14
CA ASN A 216 12.45 -0.31 -25.00
C ASN A 216 11.17 -0.10 -24.18
N ALA A 217 11.04 -0.75 -23.02
CA ALA A 217 9.89 -0.59 -22.14
C ALA A 217 9.83 0.84 -21.58
N ILE A 218 10.97 1.38 -21.13
CA ILE A 218 11.10 2.79 -20.70
C ILE A 218 10.76 3.74 -21.85
N ASN A 219 11.37 3.54 -23.03
CA ASN A 219 11.14 4.43 -24.18
C ASN A 219 9.67 4.46 -24.60
N ARG A 220 8.97 3.33 -24.56
CA ARG A 220 7.55 3.26 -24.89
C ARG A 220 6.69 4.01 -23.88
N ALA A 221 7.00 3.89 -22.57
CA ALA A 221 6.32 4.66 -21.54
C ALA A 221 6.49 6.17 -21.74
N TRP A 222 7.71 6.64 -22.02
CA TRP A 222 7.96 8.07 -22.28
C TRP A 222 7.39 8.59 -23.61
N SER A 223 7.21 7.72 -24.60
CA SER A 223 6.64 8.13 -25.90
C SER A 223 5.12 8.20 -25.89
N ASN A 224 4.46 7.34 -25.10
CA ASN A 224 3.01 7.18 -25.12
C ASN A 224 2.31 7.68 -23.85
N GLY A 225 3.07 7.89 -22.76
CA GLY A 225 2.54 8.36 -21.48
C GLY A 225 2.17 9.84 -21.50
N ASN A 226 1.22 10.22 -20.64
CA ASN A 226 0.91 11.62 -20.41
C ASN A 226 2.11 12.31 -19.73
N PRO A 227 2.65 13.41 -20.30
CA PRO A 227 3.79 14.13 -19.72
C PRO A 227 3.57 14.61 -18.29
N GLU A 228 2.34 15.00 -17.93
CA GLU A 228 2.02 15.45 -16.56
C GLU A 228 2.05 14.30 -15.57
N ASP A 229 1.56 13.13 -15.96
CA ASP A 229 1.58 11.93 -15.12
C ASP A 229 3.02 11.41 -14.95
N LEU A 230 3.80 11.42 -16.03
CA LEU A 230 5.23 11.09 -15.98
C LEU A 230 6.00 12.03 -15.05
N ALA A 231 5.76 13.34 -15.12
CA ALA A 231 6.43 14.32 -14.26
C ALA A 231 6.03 14.20 -12.78
N ARG A 232 4.79 13.76 -12.52
CA ARG A 232 4.28 13.51 -11.16
C ARG A 232 4.87 12.25 -10.54
N ASN A 233 5.01 11.20 -11.34
CA ASN A 233 5.34 9.86 -10.87
C ASN A 233 6.85 9.52 -11.00
N TYR A 234 7.59 10.21 -11.89
CA TYR A 234 9.04 10.06 -12.03
C TYR A 234 9.76 11.41 -11.78
N THR A 235 10.33 11.56 -10.58
CA THR A 235 10.89 12.83 -10.10
C THR A 235 12.40 12.99 -10.33
N ALA A 236 13.06 11.98 -10.92
CA ALA A 236 14.48 12.08 -11.24
C ALA A 236 14.74 13.10 -12.36
N VAL A 237 15.88 13.78 -12.27
CA VAL A 237 16.30 14.72 -13.33
C VAL A 237 16.66 13.96 -14.59
N ILE A 238 15.95 14.25 -15.68
CA ILE A 238 16.21 13.68 -17.01
C ILE A 238 17.00 14.68 -17.86
N ASN A 239 17.94 14.17 -18.65
CA ASN A 239 18.62 15.00 -19.65
C ASN A 239 17.62 15.50 -20.70
N TYR A 240 17.41 16.82 -20.74
CA TYR A 240 16.44 17.47 -21.62
C TYR A 240 16.65 17.18 -23.12
N LYS A 241 17.90 16.94 -23.56
CA LYS A 241 18.20 16.61 -24.97
C LYS A 241 17.75 15.20 -25.34
N ARG A 242 17.77 14.28 -24.37
CA ARG A 242 17.35 12.89 -24.57
C ARG A 242 15.86 12.71 -24.33
N GLY A 243 15.27 13.45 -23.40
CA GLY A 243 13.84 13.43 -23.08
C GLY A 243 13.34 12.16 -22.38
N VAL A 244 14.18 11.13 -22.26
CA VAL A 244 13.89 9.84 -21.60
C VAL A 244 15.08 9.44 -20.72
N PRO A 245 14.89 8.79 -19.57
CA PRO A 245 16.01 8.28 -18.77
C PRO A 245 16.73 7.13 -19.48
N THR A 246 18.03 7.04 -19.24
CA THR A 246 18.79 5.82 -19.54
C THR A 246 18.35 4.69 -18.61
N LEU A 247 18.60 3.46 -19.04
CA LEU A 247 18.39 2.28 -18.21
C LEU A 247 19.06 2.40 -16.83
N THR A 248 20.31 2.86 -16.80
CA THR A 248 21.06 3.01 -15.55
C THR A 248 20.45 4.07 -14.65
N GLU A 249 20.16 5.28 -15.17
CA GLU A 249 19.50 6.33 -14.38
C GLU A 249 18.15 5.86 -13.84
N PHE A 250 17.37 5.15 -14.67
CA PHE A 250 16.05 4.63 -14.30
C PHE A 250 16.15 3.62 -13.15
N ILE A 251 16.98 2.59 -13.30
CA ILE A 251 17.13 1.54 -12.28
C ILE A 251 17.65 2.13 -10.97
N TYR A 252 18.71 2.95 -11.03
CA TYR A 252 19.31 3.49 -9.81
C TYR A 252 18.46 4.57 -9.14
N HIS A 253 17.61 5.28 -9.88
CA HIS A 253 16.61 6.17 -9.28
C HIS A 253 15.67 5.38 -8.36
N TYR A 254 15.03 4.33 -8.89
CA TYR A 254 14.12 3.50 -8.10
C TYR A 254 14.83 2.72 -7.00
N ALA A 255 15.99 2.14 -7.29
CA ALA A 255 16.76 1.40 -6.29
C ALA A 255 17.17 2.28 -5.09
N ASN A 256 17.61 3.52 -5.35
CA ASN A 256 17.96 4.45 -4.27
C ASN A 256 16.72 4.94 -3.51
N ARG A 257 15.61 5.18 -4.22
CA ARG A 257 14.34 5.56 -3.59
C ARG A 257 13.88 4.47 -2.61
N PHE A 258 13.81 3.22 -3.07
CA PHE A 258 13.40 2.11 -2.22
C PHE A 258 14.40 1.81 -1.10
N ARG A 259 15.72 1.99 -1.32
CA ARG A 259 16.73 1.82 -0.26
C ARG A 259 16.56 2.84 0.87
N ASN A 260 16.17 4.07 0.56
CA ASN A 260 15.99 5.13 1.57
C ASN A 260 14.65 5.02 2.32
N GLU A 261 13.74 4.18 1.84
CA GLU A 261 12.42 3.92 2.43
C GLU A 261 12.37 2.58 3.19
N LEU A 262 13.50 1.86 3.24
CA LEU A 262 13.74 0.65 4.05
C LEU A 262 14.41 1.02 5.38
#